data_AF-A0A4U2ZXN3-F1
#
_entry.id   AF-A0A4U2ZXN3-F1
#
_cell.length_a   1.000
_cell.length_b   1.000
_cell.length_c   1.000
_cell.angle_alpha   90.00
_cell.angle_beta   90.00
_cell.angle_gamma   90.00
#
_symmetry.space_group_name_H-M   'P 1'
#
loop_
_entity.id
_entity.type
_entity.pdbx_description
1 polymer ?
#
loop_
_entity_poly.entity_id
_entity_poly.type
_entity_poly.pdbx_seq_one_letter_code
_entity_poly.pdbx_strand_id
1 'polypeptide(L)'
;MSTQYHFDNMIFTSREAIKNAVENDWYQKYNKYMIREFFYIGRQFEFEGITHEVLNNNAQELHVEGWLYLKTIGENSYKAWISPRKILLNEPSLKKELDESLERENVYIELNEDHVQMQLSL
;
A
#
# COMPACT_ATOMS: atom_id res chain seq x y z
N MET A 1 21.68 7.48 28.67
CA MET A 1 21.31 7.44 27.23
C MET A 1 19.80 7.48 27.14
N SER A 2 19.23 8.31 26.27
CA SER A 2 17.78 8.35 26.00
C SER A 2 17.44 7.27 24.98
N THR A 3 16.37 6.49 25.21
CA THR A 3 15.87 5.52 24.23
C THR A 3 15.32 6.26 23.02
N GLN A 4 15.88 5.98 21.85
CA GLN A 4 15.36 6.47 20.57
C GLN A 4 14.48 5.39 19.95
N TYR A 5 13.31 5.80 19.50
CA TYR A 5 12.39 4.95 18.76
C TYR A 5 12.32 5.44 17.31
N HIS A 6 12.36 4.52 16.36
CA HIS A 6 12.35 4.83 14.93
C HIS A 6 11.05 4.31 14.33
N PHE A 7 10.32 5.19 13.65
CA PHE A 7 9.13 4.81 12.90
C PHE A 7 9.07 5.65 11.63
N ASP A 8 9.08 4.96 10.48
CA ASP A 8 9.24 5.60 9.17
C ASP A 8 10.53 6.46 9.13
N ASN A 9 10.48 7.65 8.52
CA ASN A 9 11.58 8.61 8.50
C ASN A 9 11.68 9.49 9.77
N MET A 10 11.02 9.12 10.87
CA MET A 10 10.96 9.93 12.11
C MET A 10 11.61 9.23 13.31
N ILE A 11 12.21 10.05 14.19
CA ILE A 11 12.82 9.61 15.45
C ILE A 11 12.01 10.19 16.61
N PHE A 12 11.58 9.34 17.52
CA PHE A 12 10.82 9.69 18.72
C PHE A 12 11.66 9.41 19.97
N THR A 13 11.53 10.27 20.98
CA THR A 13 12.25 10.16 22.27
C THR A 13 11.34 9.77 23.43
N SER A 14 10.04 9.57 23.19
CA SER A 14 9.07 9.07 24.18
C SER A 14 8.25 7.92 23.63
N ARG A 15 7.88 6.98 24.52
CA ARG A 15 7.06 5.81 24.17
C ARG A 15 5.63 6.22 23.76
N GLU A 16 5.10 7.28 24.37
CA GLU A 16 3.78 7.82 24.05
C GLU A 16 3.74 8.41 22.64
N ALA A 17 4.80 9.14 22.23
CA ALA A 17 4.84 9.75 20.90
C ALA A 17 4.92 8.71 19.79
N ILE A 18 5.73 7.65 19.94
CA ILE A 18 5.73 6.56 18.94
C ILE A 18 4.40 5.80 18.95
N LYS A 19 3.80 5.54 20.13
CA LYS A 19 2.50 4.86 20.19
C LYS A 19 1.45 5.64 19.40
N ASN A 20 1.35 6.95 19.63
CA ASN A 20 0.43 7.82 18.91
C ASN A 20 0.72 7.85 17.39
N ALA A 21 2.00 7.86 16.99
CA ALA A 21 2.37 7.82 15.58
C ALA A 21 1.98 6.51 14.89
N VAL A 22 2.13 5.39 15.59
CA VAL A 22 1.70 4.07 15.09
C VAL A 22 0.17 3.99 15.02
N GLU A 23 -0.55 4.46 16.04
CA GLU A 23 -2.03 4.44 16.05
C GLU A 23 -2.66 5.31 14.96
N ASN A 24 -1.96 6.37 14.52
CA ASN A 24 -2.42 7.26 13.45
C ASN A 24 -1.69 7.01 12.11
N ASP A 25 -1.12 5.82 11.93
CA ASP A 25 -0.40 5.51 10.70
C ASP A 25 -1.35 5.46 9.49
N TRP A 26 -1.15 6.37 8.55
CA TRP A 26 -1.96 6.51 7.33
C TRP A 26 -2.02 5.22 6.50
N TYR A 27 -1.02 4.35 6.61
CA TYR A 27 -0.94 3.11 5.84
C TYR A 27 -1.86 2.01 6.40
N GLN A 28 -2.29 2.11 7.66
CA GLN A 28 -3.12 1.09 8.31
C GLN A 28 -4.50 0.92 7.69
N LYS A 29 -5.01 1.91 6.96
CA LYS A 29 -6.28 1.78 6.23
C LYS A 29 -6.21 0.79 5.07
N TYR A 30 -5.01 0.44 4.59
CA TYR A 30 -4.84 -0.54 3.52
C TYR A 30 -4.51 -1.91 4.10
N ASN A 31 -5.36 -2.91 3.83
CA ASN A 31 -5.03 -4.28 4.16
C ASN A 31 -4.08 -4.90 3.10
N LYS A 32 -3.47 -6.05 3.44
CA LYS A 32 -2.49 -6.73 2.57
C LYS A 32 -3.09 -7.16 1.22
N TYR A 33 -4.38 -7.48 1.16
CA TYR A 33 -5.05 -7.88 -0.08
C TYR A 33 -5.21 -6.70 -1.03
N MET A 34 -5.65 -5.55 -0.52
CA MET A 34 -5.81 -4.34 -1.33
C MET A 34 -4.50 -3.90 -1.98
N ILE A 35 -3.40 -3.93 -1.21
CA ILE A 35 -2.07 -3.60 -1.74
C ILE A 35 -1.69 -4.56 -2.87
N ARG A 36 -1.98 -5.86 -2.73
CA ARG A 36 -1.70 -6.88 -3.75
C ARG A 36 -2.56 -6.71 -5.00
N GLU A 37 -3.84 -6.39 -4.84
CA GLU A 37 -4.74 -6.16 -5.97
C GLU A 37 -4.38 -4.89 -6.71
N PHE A 38 -4.09 -3.81 -5.98
CA PHE A 38 -3.64 -2.57 -6.60
C PHE A 38 -2.31 -2.76 -7.33
N PHE A 39 -1.31 -3.37 -6.68
CA PHE A 39 -0.04 -3.74 -7.30
C PHE A 39 -0.06 -5.18 -7.82
N TYR A 40 -0.99 -5.50 -8.73
CA TYR A 40 -1.04 -6.84 -9.34
C TYR A 40 0.21 -7.16 -10.18
N ILE A 41 0.55 -8.44 -10.32
CA ILE A 41 1.69 -8.89 -11.14
C ILE A 41 1.49 -8.47 -12.60
N GLY A 42 2.50 -7.82 -13.19
CA GLY A 42 2.46 -7.25 -14.53
C GLY A 42 1.96 -5.80 -14.57
N ARG A 43 1.45 -5.25 -13.45
CA ARG A 43 1.12 -3.82 -13.39
C ARG A 43 2.37 -3.00 -13.65
N GLN A 44 2.22 -1.97 -14.47
CA GLN A 44 3.25 -0.95 -14.70
C GLN A 44 2.85 0.37 -14.06
N PHE A 45 3.82 1.07 -13.48
CA PHE A 45 3.64 2.40 -12.91
C PHE A 45 4.95 3.17 -12.90
N GLU A 46 4.88 4.50 -12.83
CA GLU A 46 6.05 5.34 -12.62
C GLU A 46 6.34 5.50 -11.13
N PHE A 47 7.62 5.39 -10.79
CA PHE A 47 8.14 5.64 -9.44
C PHE A 47 9.54 6.23 -9.56
N GLU A 48 9.78 7.37 -8.91
CA GLU A 48 11.06 8.10 -8.99
C GLU A 48 11.47 8.41 -10.46
N GLY A 49 10.48 8.68 -11.33
CA GLY A 49 10.68 9.00 -12.75
C GLY A 49 11.05 7.80 -13.65
N ILE A 50 10.95 6.57 -13.14
CA ILE A 50 11.24 5.34 -13.89
C ILE A 50 10.01 4.45 -13.93
N THR A 51 9.69 3.89 -15.10
CA THR A 51 8.64 2.87 -15.23
C THR A 51 9.09 1.55 -14.62
N HIS A 52 8.29 1.04 -13.69
CA HIS A 52 8.48 -0.23 -13.04
C HIS A 52 7.37 -1.21 -13.41
N GLU A 53 7.69 -2.49 -13.51
CA GLU A 53 6.77 -3.60 -13.67
C GLU A 53 6.80 -4.49 -12.41
N VAL A 54 5.63 -4.85 -11.89
CA VAL A 54 5.53 -5.77 -10.75
C VAL A 54 5.78 -7.21 -11.19
N LEU A 55 6.82 -7.84 -10.65
CA LEU A 55 7.13 -9.26 -10.87
C LEU A 55 6.61 -10.16 -9.74
N ASN A 56 6.52 -9.63 -8.52
CA ASN A 56 5.94 -10.31 -7.36
C ASN A 56 5.33 -9.25 -6.44
N ASN A 57 4.14 -9.49 -5.93
CA ASN A 57 3.42 -8.56 -5.04
C ASN A 57 3.22 -9.10 -3.63
N ASN A 58 3.86 -10.23 -3.30
CA ASN A 58 3.70 -10.89 -2.03
C ASN A 58 4.97 -11.65 -1.61
N ALA A 59 6.04 -10.91 -1.31
CA ALA A 59 7.20 -11.52 -0.65
C ALA A 59 6.78 -12.26 0.63
N GLN A 60 7.33 -13.46 0.80
CA GLN A 60 7.14 -14.33 1.96
C GLN A 60 8.39 -14.39 2.87
N GLU A 61 9.47 -13.70 2.49
CA GLU A 61 10.72 -13.68 3.23
C GLU A 61 10.65 -12.70 4.41
N LEU A 62 11.16 -13.12 5.58
CA LEU A 62 11.05 -12.39 6.87
C LEU A 62 11.46 -10.90 6.82
N HIS A 63 12.41 -10.52 5.96
CA HIS A 63 12.95 -9.16 5.90
C HIS A 63 12.26 -8.26 4.87
N VAL A 64 11.47 -8.83 3.97
CA VAL A 64 10.79 -8.11 2.89
C VAL A 64 9.33 -8.54 2.77
N GLU A 65 8.74 -9.09 3.83
CA GLU A 65 7.39 -9.63 3.78
C GLU A 65 6.40 -8.56 3.27
N GLY A 66 5.62 -8.91 2.24
CA GLY A 66 4.66 -8.00 1.61
C GLY A 66 5.27 -6.91 0.71
N TRP A 67 6.58 -6.92 0.47
CA TRP A 67 7.21 -6.02 -0.50
C TRP A 67 6.92 -6.46 -1.93
N LEU A 68 7.07 -5.51 -2.85
CA LEU A 68 6.95 -5.73 -4.28
C LEU A 68 8.34 -6.03 -4.87
N TYR A 69 8.44 -7.08 -5.69
CA TYR A 69 9.60 -7.28 -6.55
C TYR A 69 9.33 -6.55 -7.86
N LEU A 70 10.11 -5.53 -8.14
CA LEU A 70 9.91 -4.67 -9.30
C LEU A 70 11.06 -4.84 -10.29
N LYS A 71 10.75 -4.67 -11.58
CA LYS A 71 11.72 -4.54 -12.66
C LYS A 71 11.57 -3.18 -13.31
N THR A 72 12.67 -2.45 -13.49
CA THR A 72 12.63 -1.22 -14.28
C THR A 72 12.62 -1.53 -15.78
N ILE A 73 11.87 -0.74 -16.54
CA ILE A 73 11.76 -0.84 -17.99
C ILE A 73 12.69 0.20 -18.63
N GLY A 74 13.53 -0.23 -19.58
CA GLY A 74 14.49 0.63 -20.28
C GLY A 74 15.88 0.01 -20.40
N GLU A 75 16.83 0.77 -20.95
CA GLU A 75 18.20 0.31 -21.24
C GLU A 75 18.97 -0.12 -19.98
N ASN A 76 18.75 0.55 -18.85
CA ASN A 76 19.37 0.24 -17.56
C ASN A 76 18.40 -0.53 -16.63
N SER A 77 17.84 -1.63 -17.13
CA SER A 77 16.91 -2.44 -16.35
C SER A 77 17.59 -3.07 -15.14
N TYR A 78 17.00 -2.89 -13.96
CA TYR A 78 17.39 -3.56 -12.72
C TYR A 78 16.14 -4.12 -12.04
N LYS A 79 16.36 -4.96 -11.03
CA LYS A 79 15.28 -5.50 -10.19
C LYS A 79 15.56 -5.24 -8.73
N ALA A 80 14.53 -4.88 -7.98
CA ALA A 80 14.67 -4.58 -6.57
C ALA A 80 13.39 -4.93 -5.80
N TRP A 81 13.56 -5.25 -4.52
CA TRP A 81 12.46 -5.29 -3.58
C TRP A 81 12.18 -3.87 -3.10
N ILE A 82 10.95 -3.41 -3.23
CA ILE A 82 10.51 -2.09 -2.78
C ILE A 82 9.23 -2.23 -1.96
N SER A 83 9.22 -1.60 -0.78
CA SER A 83 8.02 -1.54 0.06
C SER A 83 6.92 -0.73 -0.64
N PRO A 84 5.68 -1.25 -0.76
CA PRO A 84 4.57 -0.49 -1.31
C PRO A 84 4.28 0.79 -0.51
N ARG A 85 4.57 0.82 0.81
CA ARG A 85 4.51 2.04 1.61
C ARG A 85 5.41 3.14 1.04
N LYS A 86 6.66 2.80 0.67
CA LYS A 86 7.62 3.78 0.10
C LYS A 86 7.09 4.36 -1.21
N ILE A 87 6.53 3.51 -2.07
CA ILE A 87 6.00 3.91 -3.37
C ILE A 87 4.83 4.89 -3.18
N LEU A 88 3.84 4.51 -2.37
CA LEU A 88 2.65 5.34 -2.12
C LEU A 88 2.96 6.63 -1.35
N LEU A 89 4.03 6.65 -0.55
CA LEU A 89 4.51 7.86 0.12
C LEU A 89 5.09 8.86 -0.88
N ASN A 90 5.87 8.38 -1.85
CA ASN A 90 6.60 9.22 -2.81
C ASN A 90 5.78 9.56 -4.06
N GLU A 91 4.74 8.78 -4.38
CA GLU A 91 3.89 8.95 -5.55
C GLU A 91 2.43 9.21 -5.12
N PRO A 92 2.06 10.47 -4.81
CA PRO A 92 0.72 10.82 -4.36
C PRO A 92 -0.39 10.46 -5.34
N SER A 93 -0.09 10.39 -6.64
CA SER A 93 -1.01 9.98 -7.70
C SER A 93 -1.44 8.51 -7.53
N LEU A 94 -0.49 7.60 -7.30
CA LEU A 94 -0.77 6.19 -7.03
C LEU A 94 -1.54 6.01 -5.73
N LYS A 95 -1.21 6.79 -4.71
CA LYS A 95 -1.96 6.80 -3.46
C LYS A 95 -3.40 7.26 -3.66
N LYS A 96 -3.62 8.32 -4.45
CA LYS A 96 -4.97 8.81 -4.79
C LYS A 96 -5.75 7.75 -5.56
N GLU A 97 -5.12 7.07 -6.52
CA GLU A 97 -5.77 6.01 -7.29
C GLU A 97 -6.20 4.82 -6.41
N LEU A 98 -5.36 4.40 -5.46
CA LEU A 98 -5.71 3.38 -4.47
C LEU A 98 -6.83 3.86 -3.51
N ASP A 99 -6.80 5.14 -3.13
CA ASP A 99 -7.85 5.75 -2.30
C ASP A 99 -9.20 5.78 -3.05
N GLU A 100 -9.19 5.99 -4.37
CA GLU A 100 -10.39 5.97 -5.22
C GLU A 100 -10.89 4.55 -5.55
N SER A 101 -10.01 3.53 -5.53
CA SER A 101 -10.46 2.14 -5.67
C SER A 101 -11.22 1.67 -4.43
N LEU A 102 -10.81 2.15 -3.26
CA LEU A 102 -11.51 1.94 -1.99
C LEU A 102 -12.94 2.48 -1.99
N GLU A 103 -13.13 3.72 -2.44
CA GLU A 103 -14.45 4.33 -2.50
C GLU A 103 -15.39 3.57 -3.44
N ARG A 104 -14.86 3.07 -4.56
CA ARG A 104 -15.63 2.27 -5.52
C ARG A 104 -16.04 0.90 -4.98
N GLU A 105 -15.16 0.22 -4.24
CA GLU A 105 -15.50 -1.05 -3.59
C GLU A 105 -16.58 -0.87 -2.52
N ASN A 106 -16.49 0.18 -1.70
CA ASN A 106 -17.49 0.47 -0.69
C ASN A 106 -18.87 0.73 -1.32
N VAL A 107 -18.94 1.52 -2.39
CA VAL A 107 -20.18 1.77 -3.14
C VAL A 107 -20.76 0.46 -3.70
N TYR A 108 -19.92 -0.46 -4.18
CA TYR A 108 -20.38 -1.75 -4.71
C TYR A 108 -20.95 -2.67 -3.62
N ILE A 109 -20.35 -2.67 -2.43
CA ILE A 109 -20.87 -3.42 -1.27
C ILE A 109 -22.21 -2.84 -0.82
N GLU A 110 -22.31 -1.52 -0.67
CA GLU A 110 -23.55 -0.83 -0.27
C GLU A 110 -24.70 -1.11 -1.25
N LEU A 111 -24.46 -0.99 -2.57
CA LEU A 111 -25.47 -1.28 -3.59
C LEU A 111 -25.93 -2.74 -3.59
N ASN A 112 -25.04 -3.69 -3.32
CA ASN A 112 -25.38 -5.11 -3.23
C ASN A 112 -26.17 -5.43 -1.95
N GLU A 113 -25.82 -4.83 -0.82
CA GLU A 113 -26.57 -4.99 0.43
C GLU A 113 -27.99 -4.42 0.29
N ASP A 114 -28.14 -3.23 -0.30
CA ASP A 114 -29.45 -2.63 -0.58
C ASP A 114 -30.30 -3.51 -1.53
N HIS A 115 -29.67 -4.09 -2.57
CA HIS A 115 -30.34 -5.02 -3.47
C HIS A 115 -30.81 -6.31 -2.77
N VAL A 116 -30.00 -6.88 -1.86
CA VAL A 116 -30.37 -8.06 -1.06
C VAL A 116 -31.50 -7.73 -0.08
N GLN A 117 -31.48 -6.56 0.56
CA GLN A 117 -32.55 -6.12 1.46
C GLN A 117 -33.88 -5.88 0.72
N MET A 118 -33.84 -5.34 -0.51
CA MET A 118 -35.03 -5.23 -1.36
C MET A 118 -35.59 -6.59 -1.79
N GLN A 119 -34.76 -7.61 -2.00
CA GLN A 119 -35.24 -8.96 -2.37
C GLN A 119 -35.85 -9.74 -1.19
N LEU A 120 -35.43 -9.46 0.04
CA LEU A 120 -35.96 -10.11 1.25
C LEU A 120 -37.26 -9.48 1.78
N SER A 121 -37.67 -8.33 1.23
CA SER A 121 -38.86 -7.57 1.63
C SER A 121 -40.07 -7.73 0.69
N LEU A 122 -39.97 -8.63 -0.30
CA LEU A 122 -41.04 -9.04 -1.23
C LEU A 122 -41.49 -10.48 -0.95
#